data_AF-A0A1S8XVE9-F1
#
_entry.id   AF-A0A1S8XVE9-F1
#
_cell.length_a   1.000
_cell.length_b   1.000
_cell.length_c   1.000
_cell.angle_alpha   90.00
_cell.angle_beta   90.00
_cell.angle_gamma   90.00
#
_symmetry.space_group_name_H-M   'P 1'
#
loop_
_entity.id
_entity.type
_entity.pdbx_description
1 polymer ?
#
loop_
_entity_poly.entity_id
_entity_poly.type
_entity_poly.pdbx_seq_one_letter_code
_entity_poly.pdbx_strand_id
1 'polypeptide(L)' 'MRPRGRTLLAAGLAAALALAPLALTGTAGAAAAPTASFTKVNDWGSGWEGSYRITNSGSTTISSWRLEFDL' A
#
# COMPACT_ATOMS: atom_id res chain seq x y z
N MET A 1 32.04 43.26 43.50
CA MET A 1 32.61 42.46 42.39
C MET A 1 32.70 40.99 42.78
N ARG A 2 31.85 40.13 42.20
CA ARG A 2 32.06 38.68 42.05
C ARG A 2 31.37 38.25 40.74
N PRO A 3 32.09 38.00 39.64
CA PRO A 3 31.48 37.59 38.39
C PRO A 3 31.35 36.06 38.40
N ARG A 4 30.16 35.54 38.10
CA ARG A 4 29.98 34.13 37.76
C ARG A 4 29.04 34.04 36.58
N GLY A 5 29.63 34.13 35.40
CA GLY A 5 29.00 33.73 34.16
C GLY A 5 28.85 32.22 34.06
N ARG A 6 28.32 31.80 32.90
CA ARG A 6 28.23 30.44 32.35
C ARG A 6 26.91 29.71 32.63
N THR A 7 25.80 30.29 32.17
CA THR A 7 24.58 29.50 31.89
C THR A 7 24.00 29.85 30.52
N LEU A 8 24.85 29.96 29.50
CA LEU A 8 24.42 30.16 28.11
C LEU A 8 25.05 29.10 27.20
N LEU A 9 24.99 27.82 27.60
CA LEU A 9 25.43 26.69 26.77
C LEU A 9 24.51 25.48 26.95
N ALA A 10 23.19 25.70 26.97
CA ALA A 10 22.20 24.62 26.99
C ALA A 10 21.07 24.84 25.96
N ALA A 11 21.29 25.67 24.93
CA ALA A 11 20.28 25.95 23.91
C ALA A 11 20.62 25.39 22.51
N GLY A 12 21.78 24.73 22.34
CA GLY A 12 22.25 24.28 21.02
C GLY A 12 21.84 22.87 20.59
N LEU A 13 21.52 21.97 21.54
CA LEU A 13 21.26 20.55 21.25
C LEU A 13 19.77 20.17 21.22
N ALA A 14 18.86 21.12 21.46
CA ALA A 14 17.42 20.87 21.38
C ALA A 14 16.84 21.12 19.97
N ALA A 15 17.57 21.82 19.10
CA ALA A 15 17.08 22.20 17.77
C ALA A 15 17.27 21.12 16.68
N ALA A 16 18.18 20.16 16.88
CA ALA A 16 18.43 19.11 15.89
C ALA A 16 17.40 17.96 15.90
N LEU A 17 16.66 17.78 17.01
CA LEU A 17 15.66 16.72 17.15
C LEU A 17 14.24 17.14 16.76
N ALA A 18 13.99 18.43 16.58
CA ALA A 18 12.65 18.94 16.27
C ALA A 18 12.25 18.78 14.79
N LEU A 19 13.19 18.44 13.89
CA LEU A 19 12.94 18.31 12.45
C LEU A 19 12.79 16.86 11.96
N ALA A 20 12.97 15.88 12.86
CA ALA A 20 12.92 14.46 12.50
C ALA A 20 11.55 13.91 12.03
N PRO A 21 10.36 14.47 12.32
CA PRO A 21 9.12 13.76 11.94
C PRO A 21 8.71 13.92 10.48
N LEU A 22 9.34 14.80 9.68
CA LEU A 22 8.88 15.10 8.31
C LEU A 22 9.29 14.06 7.25
N ALA A 23 10.10 13.05 7.61
CA ALA A 23 10.64 12.09 6.65
C ALA A 23 9.76 10.84 6.40
N LEU A 24 8.59 10.74 7.03
CA LEU A 24 7.72 9.58 6.89
C LEU A 24 6.43 9.90 6.13
N THR A 25 6.53 10.64 5.02
CA THR A 25 5.43 10.70 4.04
C THR A 25 5.40 9.40 3.24
N GLY A 26 4.99 8.31 3.88
CA GLY A 26 4.63 7.10 3.16
C GLY A 26 3.48 7.44 2.23
N THR A 27 3.70 7.38 0.92
CA THR A 27 2.60 7.44 -0.04
C THR A 27 1.72 6.22 0.22
N ALA A 28 0.50 6.44 0.70
CA ALA A 28 -0.49 5.37 0.78
C ALA A 28 -0.77 4.88 -0.64
N GLY A 29 -0.12 3.80 -1.05
CA GLY A 29 -0.41 3.11 -2.29
C GLY A 29 -1.73 2.39 -2.16
N ALA A 30 -2.62 2.55 -3.13
CA ALA A 30 -3.83 1.74 -3.20
C ALA A 30 -3.44 0.25 -3.22
N ALA A 31 -4.03 -0.55 -2.33
CA ALA A 31 -3.81 -1.99 -2.33
C ALA A 31 -4.25 -2.54 -3.70
N ALA A 32 -3.38 -3.33 -4.33
CA ALA A 32 -3.72 -3.94 -5.62
C ALA A 32 -4.89 -4.91 -5.42
N ALA A 33 -6.03 -4.60 -6.04
CA ALA A 33 -7.20 -5.45 -6.00
C ALA A 33 -7.00 -6.70 -6.89
N PRO A 34 -7.62 -7.84 -6.54
CA PRO A 34 -7.69 -8.98 -7.44
C PRO A 34 -8.41 -8.62 -8.73
N THR A 35 -7.91 -9.13 -9.85
CA THR A 35 -8.55 -8.95 -11.16
C THR A 35 -9.06 -10.28 -11.68
N ALA A 36 -10.14 -10.26 -12.45
CA ALA A 36 -10.66 -11.41 -13.17
C ALA A 36 -10.79 -11.06 -14.65
N SER A 37 -10.34 -11.96 -15.51
CA SER A 37 -10.51 -11.83 -16.96
C SER A 37 -11.26 -13.04 -17.49
N PHE A 38 -12.24 -12.79 -18.34
CA PHE A 38 -13.03 -13.82 -19.00
C PHE A 38 -12.53 -14.04 -20.42
N THR A 39 -12.49 -15.28 -20.87
CA THR A 39 -12.22 -15.64 -22.26
C THR A 39 -13.21 -16.71 -22.69
N LYS A 40 -13.91 -16.48 -23.81
CA LYS A 40 -14.68 -17.54 -24.48
C LYS A 40 -13.69 -18.45 -25.22
N VAL A 41 -13.59 -19.69 -24.80
CA VAL A 41 -12.60 -20.66 -25.28
C VAL A 41 -13.09 -21.36 -26.54
N ASN A 42 -14.37 -21.76 -26.55
CA ASN A 42 -15.00 -22.44 -27.68
C ASN A 42 -16.48 -22.09 -27.75
N ASP A 43 -17.06 -22.13 -28.94
CA ASP A 43 -18.48 -21.86 -29.19
C ASP A 43 -18.98 -22.83 -30.27
N TRP A 44 -20.05 -23.57 -29.96
CA TRP A 44 -20.65 -24.55 -30.87
C TRP A 44 -22.07 -24.15 -31.30
N GLY A 45 -22.40 -22.87 -31.21
CA GLY A 45 -23.65 -22.27 -31.71
C GLY A 45 -24.78 -22.24 -30.68
N SER A 46 -25.06 -23.35 -30.00
CA SER A 46 -26.07 -23.42 -28.93
C SER A 46 -25.48 -23.33 -27.52
N GLY A 47 -24.16 -23.25 -27.40
CA GLY A 47 -23.45 -23.16 -26.13
C GLY A 47 -21.99 -22.78 -26.33
N TRP A 48 -21.32 -22.45 -25.23
CA TRP A 48 -19.93 -22.04 -25.23
C TRP A 48 -19.20 -22.53 -23.98
N GLU A 49 -17.89 -22.69 -24.12
CA GLU A 49 -16.97 -22.89 -23.02
C GLU A 49 -16.25 -21.58 -22.75
N GLY A 50 -16.13 -21.20 -21.48
CA GLY A 50 -15.38 -20.01 -21.08
C GLY A 50 -14.49 -20.26 -19.89
N SER A 51 -13.43 -19.47 -19.81
CA SER A 51 -12.42 -19.53 -18.77
C SER A 51 -12.35 -18.19 -18.06
N TYR A 52 -12.37 -18.23 -16.73
CA TYR A 52 -12.06 -17.08 -15.89
C TYR A 52 -10.66 -17.23 -15.31
N ARG A 53 -9.80 -16.24 -15.54
CA ARG A 53 -8.48 -16.14 -14.93
C ARG A 53 -8.47 -15.06 -13.87
N ILE A 54 -8.32 -15.48 -12.62
CA ILE A 54 -8.24 -14.61 -11.44
C ILE A 54 -6.77 -14.38 -11.10
N THR A 55 -6.38 -13.12 -10.88
CA THR A 55 -5.01 -12.73 -10.55
C THR A 55 -4.99 -11.88 -9.29
N ASN A 56 -4.27 -12.32 -8.26
CA ASN A 56 -3.93 -11.49 -7.11
C ASN A 56 -2.63 -10.75 -7.42
N SER A 57 -2.72 -9.44 -7.70
CA SER A 57 -1.55 -8.58 -7.95
C SER A 57 -1.00 -7.92 -6.69
N GLY A 58 -1.64 -8.17 -5.53
CA GLY A 58 -1.20 -7.66 -4.24
C GLY A 58 -0.06 -8.49 -3.64
N SER A 59 0.60 -7.91 -2.65
CA SER A 59 1.68 -8.55 -1.89
C SER A 59 1.19 -9.48 -0.77
N THR A 60 -0.11 -9.46 -0.47
CA THR A 60 -0.72 -10.27 0.59
C THR A 60 -1.46 -11.46 -0.02
N THR A 61 -1.23 -12.64 0.53
CA THR A 61 -1.95 -13.86 0.13
C THR A 61 -3.43 -13.75 0.45
N ILE A 62 -4.28 -14.11 -0.51
CA ILE A 62 -5.72 -14.24 -0.33
C ILE A 62 -6.03 -15.74 -0.15
N SER A 63 -6.42 -16.13 1.06
CA SER A 63 -6.68 -17.53 1.41
C SER A 63 -8.09 -18.00 1.03
N SER A 64 -9.04 -17.08 0.86
CA SER A 64 -10.42 -17.38 0.46
C SER A 64 -10.91 -16.31 -0.52
N TRP A 65 -11.59 -16.75 -1.57
CA TRP A 65 -12.14 -15.86 -2.60
C TRP A 65 -13.41 -16.46 -3.22
N ARG A 66 -14.22 -15.59 -3.81
CA ARG A 66 -15.44 -15.94 -4.56
C ARG A 66 -15.49 -15.11 -5.83
N LEU A 67 -15.83 -15.75 -6.94
CA LEU A 67 -16.18 -15.10 -8.20
C LEU A 67 -17.69 -15.23 -8.39
N GLU A 68 -18.35 -14.12 -8.69
CA GLU A 68 -19.77 -14.04 -9.01
C GLU A 68 -19.91 -13.40 -10.38
N PHE A 69 -20.82 -13.94 -11.18
CA PHE A 69 -21.17 -13.39 -12.47
C PHE A 69 -22.60 -13.80 -12.81
N ASP A 70 -23.25 -12.97 -13.63
CA ASP A 70 -24.53 -13.27 -14.25
C ASP A 70 -24.27 -13.76 -15.68
N LEU A 71 -25.15 -14.62 -16.20
CA LEU A 71 -25.02 -15.25 -17.52
C LEU A 71 -26.30 -15.11 -18.36
#